data_AF-A0A7X0C3J7-F1
#
_entry.id   AF-A0A7X0C3J7-F1
#
_cell.length_a   1.000
_cell.length_b   1.000
_cell.length_c   1.000
_cell.angle_alpha   90.00
_cell.angle_beta   90.00
_cell.angle_gamma   90.00
#
_symmetry.space_group_name_H-M   'P 1'
#
loop_
_entity.id
_entity.type
_entity.pdbx_description
1 polymer ?
#
loop_
_entity_poly.entity_id
_entity_poly.type
_entity_poly.pdbx_seq_one_letter_code
_entity_poly.pdbx_strand_id
1 'polypeptide(L)' 'MADQLNDGYDVVVVGGGAVGLSGALMLARALRPVVVVDAGVPRNAPAAGVHGLPARERRHGLEIA' A
#
# COMPACT_ATOMS: atom_id res chain seq x y z
N MET A 1 15.43 13.93 -29.34
CA MET A 1 15.05 12.58 -28.87
C MET A 1 14.29 12.82 -27.58
N ALA A 2 13.03 12.41 -27.49
CA ALA A 2 12.03 13.00 -26.59
C ALA A 2 12.41 13.01 -25.10
N ASP A 3 12.26 14.18 -24.48
CA ASP A 3 12.21 14.43 -23.04
C ASP A 3 10.83 14.02 -22.51
N GLN A 4 10.62 12.71 -22.32
CA GLN A 4 9.36 12.17 -21.78
C GLN A 4 9.65 11.24 -20.59
N LEU A 5 9.10 11.64 -19.43
CA LEU A 5 9.16 11.04 -18.08
C LEU A 5 10.42 11.37 -17.25
N ASN A 6 10.84 12.64 -17.18
CA ASN A 6 11.91 13.03 -16.25
C ASN A 6 11.43 13.36 -14.80
N ASP A 7 10.19 12.97 -14.44
CA ASP A 7 9.62 12.93 -13.07
C ASP A 7 8.95 11.56 -12.82
N GLY A 8 9.67 10.47 -13.09
CA GLY A 8 9.14 9.09 -13.08
C GLY A 8 9.13 8.40 -11.71
N TYR A 9 8.35 7.32 -11.59
CA TYR A 9 8.42 6.39 -10.46
C TYR A 9 9.44 5.27 -10.75
N ASP A 10 10.25 4.93 -9.75
CA ASP A 10 11.21 3.82 -9.80
C ASP A 10 10.54 2.47 -9.52
N VAL A 11 9.45 2.48 -8.75
CA VAL A 11 8.73 1.27 -8.36
C VAL A 11 7.23 1.49 -8.47
N VAL A 12 6.56 0.49 -9.06
CA VAL A 12 5.11 0.36 -9.06
C VAL A 12 4.73 -0.79 -8.13
N VAL A 13 3.93 -0.50 -7.11
CA VAL A 13 3.34 -1.51 -6.23
C VAL A 13 1.88 -1.71 -6.64
N VAL A 14 1.51 -2.95 -6.96
CA VAL A 14 0.14 -3.31 -7.32
C VAL A 14 -0.54 -3.97 -6.12
N GLY A 15 -1.58 -3.32 -5.62
CA GLY A 15 -2.30 -3.68 -4.41
C GLY A 15 -1.91 -2.77 -3.23
N GLY A 16 -2.90 -2.08 -2.67
CA GLY A 16 -2.78 -1.15 -1.55
C GLY A 16 -3.21 -1.75 -0.22
N GLY A 17 -3.23 -3.08 -0.09
CA GLY A 17 -3.45 -3.74 1.20
C GLY A 17 -2.19 -3.76 2.07
N ALA A 18 -2.31 -4.29 3.28
CA ALA A 18 -1.24 -4.33 4.29
C ALA A 18 0.14 -4.74 3.76
N VAL A 19 0.22 -5.75 2.88
CA VAL A 19 1.50 -6.19 2.29
C VAL A 19 2.08 -5.14 1.34
N GLY A 20 1.24 -4.60 0.44
CA GLY A 20 1.66 -3.62 -0.55
C GLY A 20 2.09 -2.29 0.07
N LEU A 21 1.31 -1.77 1.02
CA LEU A 21 1.67 -0.55 1.73
C LEU A 21 2.87 -0.74 2.66
N SER A 22 3.08 -1.91 3.25
CA SER A 22 4.32 -2.20 4.00
C SER A 22 5.57 -2.15 3.11
N GLY A 23 5.50 -2.75 1.91
CA GLY A 23 6.59 -2.69 0.94
C GLY A 23 6.83 -1.28 0.40
N ALA A 24 5.76 -0.58 0.02
CA ALA A 24 5.82 0.80 -0.45
C ALA A 24 6.42 1.74 0.61
N LEU A 25 6.05 1.58 1.88
CA LEU A 25 6.62 2.36 2.99
C LEU A 25 8.14 2.16 3.10
N MET A 26 8.62 0.91 3.02
CA MET A 26 10.06 0.64 3.08
C MET A 26 10.81 1.29 1.91
N LEU A 27 10.27 1.20 0.69
CA LEU A 27 10.86 1.80 -0.51
C LEU A 27 10.84 3.34 -0.48
N ALA A 28 9.73 3.93 -0.01
CA ALA A 28 9.61 5.37 0.17
C ALA A 28 10.60 5.88 1.24
N ARG A 29 10.80 5.12 2.33
CA ARG A 29 11.84 5.42 3.33
C ARG A 29 13.26 5.29 2.79
N ALA A 30 13.46 4.48 1.74
CA ALA A 30 14.70 4.41 0.99
C ALA A 30 14.81 5.51 -0.10
N LEU A 31 13.94 6.53 -0.05
CA LEU A 31 13.91 7.67 -0.98
C LEU A 31 13.72 7.27 -2.45
N ARG A 32 13.04 6.14 -2.68
CA ARG A 32 12.63 5.76 -4.03
C ARG A 32 11.28 6.40 -4.36
N PRO A 33 11.12 7.02 -5.55
CA PRO A 33 9.81 7.45 -6.02
C PRO A 33 8.96 6.20 -6.29
N VAL A 34 7.89 6.02 -5.51
CA VAL A 34 7.01 4.86 -5.58
C VAL A 34 5.58 5.29 -5.87
N VAL A 35 4.91 4.57 -6.76
CA VAL A 35 3.46 4.65 -6.98
C VAL A 35 2.79 3.36 -6.52
N VAL A 36 1.65 3.50 -5.85
CA VAL A 36 0.80 2.38 -5.47
C VAL A 36 -0.47 2.46 -6.30
N VAL A 37 -0.84 1.36 -6.95
CA VAL A 37 -2.08 1.22 -7.70
C VAL A 37 -2.94 0.18 -7.01
N ASP A 38 -4.12 0.57 -6.54
CA ASP A 38 -5.03 -0.31 -5.80
C ASP A 38 -6.45 -0.28 -6.37
N ALA A 39 -7.13 -1.43 -6.32
CA ALA A 39 -8.50 -1.59 -6.80
C ALA A 39 -9.56 -1.35 -5.71
N GLY A 40 -9.17 -1.15 -4.44
CA GLY A 40 -10.09 -0.88 -3.33
C GLY A 40 -10.90 -2.10 -2.87
N VAL A 41 -10.47 -3.33 -3.21
CA VAL A 41 -11.18 -4.57 -2.86
C VAL A 41 -10.32 -5.44 -1.93
N PRO A 42 -10.16 -5.06 -0.65
CA PRO A 42 -9.31 -5.81 0.26
C PRO A 42 -9.96 -7.15 0.66
N ARG A 43 -9.16 -8.21 0.73
CA ARG A 43 -9.61 -9.59 1.06
C ARG A 43 -10.42 -9.65 2.36
N ASN A 44 -10.07 -8.83 3.34
CA ASN A 44 -10.65 -8.81 4.67
C ASN A 44 -11.80 -7.78 4.81
N ALA A 45 -12.31 -7.21 3.72
CA ALA A 45 -13.45 -6.28 3.75
C ALA A 45 -14.67 -6.80 4.53
N PRO A 46 -15.04 -8.11 4.48
CA PRO A 46 -16.18 -8.62 5.25
C PRO A 46 -15.93 -8.75 6.76
N ALA A 47 -14.68 -8.63 7.21
CA ALA A 47 -14.35 -8.82 8.62
C ALA A 47 -14.75 -7.60 9.45
N ALA A 48 -15.50 -7.84 10.53
CA ALA A 48 -15.92 -6.80 11.48
C ALA A 48 -14.73 -6.12 12.17
N GLY A 49 -13.60 -6.81 12.30
CA GLY A 49 -12.40 -6.27 12.91
C GLY A 49 -11.17 -7.12 12.64
N VAL A 50 -10.01 -6.50 12.81
CA VAL A 50 -8.68 -7.12 12.75
C VAL A 50 -8.27 -7.56 14.14
N HIS A 51 -7.65 -8.73 14.23
CA HIS A 51 -7.16 -9.31 15.47
C HIS A 51 -5.71 -9.76 15.33
N GLY A 52 -4.96 -9.75 16.43
CA GLY A 52 -3.56 -10.17 16.44
C GLY A 52 -2.60 -9.18 15.77
N LEU A 53 -3.06 -7.95 15.49
CA LEU A 53 -2.24 -6.87 14.97
C LEU A 53 -1.94 -5.87 16.10
N PRO A 54 -0.68 -5.80 16.59
CA PRO A 54 -0.31 -4.88 17.67
C PRO A 54 -0.72 -3.43 17.36
N ALA A 55 -1.22 -2.74 18.39
CA ALA A 55 -1.75 -1.36 18.32
C ALA A 55 -2.93 -1.14 17.36
N ARG A 56 -3.50 -2.18 16.74
CA ARG A 56 -4.65 -2.09 15.81
C ARG A 56 -5.75 -3.12 16.09
N GLU A 57 -5.80 -3.60 17.33
CA GLU A 57 -6.84 -4.53 17.79
C GLU A 57 -8.24 -3.95 17.54
N ARG A 58 -9.11 -4.77 16.92
CA ARG A 58 -10.50 -4.45 16.50
C ARG A 58 -10.67 -3.36 15.44
N ARG A 59 -9.60 -2.94 14.75
CA ARG A 59 -9.73 -2.01 13.62
C ARG A 59 -10.56 -2.65 12.50
N HIS A 60 -11.45 -1.90 11.84
CA HIS A 60 -12.28 -2.44 10.76
C HIS A 60 -11.43 -2.92 9.57
N GLY A 61 -11.87 -3.96 8.86
CA GLY A 61 -11.07 -4.59 7.80
C GLY A 61 -10.69 -3.63 6.67
N LEU A 62 -11.56 -2.68 6.35
CA LEU A 62 -11.34 -1.62 5.34
C LEU A 62 -10.22 -0.62 5.73
N GLU A 63 -9.85 -0.53 7.01
CA GLU A 63 -8.92 0.49 7.51
C GLU A 63 -7.47 -0.02 7.68
N ILE A 64 -7.20 -1.29 7.35
CA ILE A 64 -5.84 -1.85 7.38
C ILE A 64 -5.17 -1.94 6.01
N ALA A 65 -5.68 -1.18 5.04
CA ALA A 65 -4.92 -0.81 3.86
C ALA A 65 -3.64 -0.10 4.31
#